data_AF-A0A522VW52-F1
#
_entry.id   AF-A0A522VW52-F1
#
_cell.length_a   1.000
_cell.length_b   1.000
_cell.length_c   1.000
_cell.angle_alpha   90.00
_cell.angle_beta   90.00
_cell.angle_gamma   90.00
#
_symmetry.space_group_name_H-M   'P 1'
#
loop_
_entity.id
_entity.type
_entity.pdbx_description
1 polymer ?
#
loop_
_entity_poly.entity_id
_entity_poly.type
_entity_poly.pdbx_seq_one_letter_code
_entity_poly.pdbx_strand_id
1 'polypeptide(L)' 'MKKAIWILWPSFIVGGAGEVLFFTVFDPKELYLFGEPASLSRHAAYSIGFFLCWAFAAASSALTCYLQRNAREVNQ' A
#
# COMPACT_ATOMS: atom_id res chain seq x y z
N MET A 1 -3.94 17.63 9.48
CA MET A 1 -3.89 16.45 10.37
C MET A 1 -5.12 15.56 10.28
N LYS A 2 -6.36 16.08 10.42
CA LYS A 2 -7.59 15.24 10.35
C LYS A 2 -7.70 14.39 9.08
N LYS A 3 -7.51 14.95 7.87
CA LYS A 3 -7.62 14.19 6.60
C LYS A 3 -6.59 13.06 6.46
N ALA A 4 -5.40 13.19 7.06
CA ALA A 4 -4.34 12.19 6.93
C ALA A 4 -4.67 10.89 7.69
N ILE A 5 -5.21 10.99 8.91
CA ILE A 5 -5.60 9.80 9.67
C ILE A 5 -6.78 9.06 9.01
N TRP A 6 -7.72 9.78 8.39
CA TRP A 6 -8.82 9.18 7.62
C TRP A 6 -8.38 8.40 6.39
N ILE A 7 -7.19 8.69 5.85
CA ILE A 7 -6.61 7.97 4.73
C ILE A 7 -5.73 6.84 5.26
N LEU A 8 -4.74 7.18 6.08
CA LEU A 8 -3.68 6.26 6.52
C LEU A 8 -4.20 5.12 7.39
N TRP A 9 -5.20 5.36 8.26
CA TRP A 9 -5.69 4.33 9.17
C TRP A 9 -6.52 3.25 8.44
N PRO A 10 -7.57 3.58 7.65
CA PRO A 10 -8.27 2.55 6.88
C PRO A 10 -7.38 1.87 5.85
N SER A 11 -6.49 2.61 5.19
CA SER A 11 -5.58 2.02 4.21
C SER A 11 -4.58 1.06 4.83
N PHE A 12 -4.19 1.24 6.10
CA PHE A 12 -3.31 0.32 6.82
C PHE A 12 -3.97 -1.06 6.97
N ILE A 13 -5.24 -1.09 7.35
CA ILE A 13 -6.02 -2.33 7.49
C ILE A 13 -6.15 -3.04 6.13
N VAL A 14 -6.50 -2.30 5.08
CA VAL A 14 -6.60 -2.84 3.71
C VAL A 14 -5.24 -3.30 3.19
N GLY A 15 -4.18 -2.56 3.48
CA GLY A 15 -2.80 -2.90 3.13
C GLY A 15 -2.35 -4.21 3.77
N GLY A 16 -2.62 -4.38 5.08
CA GLY A 16 -2.33 -5.63 5.78
C GLY A 16 -3.14 -6.82 5.26
N ALA A 17 -4.44 -6.63 4.98
CA ALA A 17 -5.25 -7.68 4.36
C ALA A 17 -4.71 -8.06 2.97
N GLY A 18 -4.32 -7.07 2.17
CA GLY A 18 -3.71 -7.27 0.86
C GLY A 18 -2.39 -8.04 0.93
N GLU A 19 -1.52 -7.69 1.88
CA GLU A 19 -0.27 -8.41 2.13
C GLU A 19 -0.51 -9.88 2.48
N VAL A 20 -1.42 -10.16 3.43
CA VAL A 20 -1.76 -11.52 3.85
C VAL A 20 -2.27 -12.33 2.66
N LEU A 21 -3.22 -11.79 1.90
CA LEU A 21 -3.77 -12.46 0.72
C LEU A 21 -2.70 -12.72 -0.33
N PHE A 22 -1.82 -11.75 -0.60
CA PHE A 22 -0.74 -11.88 -1.57
C PHE A 22 0.24 -13.00 -1.16
N PHE A 23 0.81 -12.93 0.04
CA PHE A 23 1.80 -13.92 0.47
C PHE A 23 1.23 -15.26 0.91
N THR A 24 -0.11 -15.38 1.00
CA THR A 24 -0.76 -16.70 1.07
C THR A 24 -0.64 -17.45 -0.25
N VAL A 25 -0.63 -16.72 -1.38
CA VAL A 25 -0.56 -17.28 -2.73
C VAL A 25 0.88 -17.34 -3.25
N PHE A 26 1.70 -16.35 -2.92
CA PHE A 26 3.07 -16.20 -3.41
C PHE A 26 4.09 -16.40 -2.28
N ASP A 27 5.03 -17.35 -2.41
CA ASP A 27 6.10 -17.49 -1.42
C ASP A 27 7.06 -16.28 -1.52
N PRO A 28 7.32 -15.56 -0.42
CA PRO A 28 8.26 -14.44 -0.41
C PRO A 28 9.69 -14.79 -0.85
N LYS A 29 10.12 -16.05 -0.73
CA LYS A 29 11.45 -16.52 -1.16
C LYS A 29 11.53 -16.81 -2.66
N GLU A 30 10.39 -17.08 -3.29
CA GLU A 30 10.31 -17.42 -4.72
C GLU A 30 10.04 -16.18 -5.57
N LEU A 31 10.09 -14.98 -4.98
CA LEU A 31 10.01 -13.74 -5.72
C LEU A 31 11.27 -13.56 -6.56
N TYR A 32 11.12 -13.37 -7.86
CA TYR A 32 12.21 -13.01 -8.76
C TYR A 32 12.24 -11.49 -8.94
N LEU A 33 13.39 -10.87 -8.71
CA LEU A 33 13.63 -9.45 -8.95
C LEU A 33 14.64 -9.32 -10.08
N PHE A 34 14.24 -8.62 -11.14
CA PHE A 34 15.08 -8.38 -12.33
C PHE A 34 15.61 -9.66 -13.00
N GLY A 35 14.87 -10.77 -12.89
CA GLY A 35 15.25 -12.06 -13.48
C GLY A 35 16.08 -12.97 -12.57
N GLU A 36 16.48 -12.51 -11.39
CA GLU A 36 17.20 -13.30 -10.40
C GLU A 36 16.35 -13.58 -9.16
N PRO A 37 16.53 -14.71 -8.45
CA PRO A 37 15.89 -14.95 -7.17
C PRO A 37 16.18 -13.78 -6.22
N ALA A 38 15.14 -13.23 -5.61
CA ALA A 38 15.30 -12.16 -4.64
C ALA A 38 16.12 -12.67 -3.45
N SER A 39 17.34 -12.17 -3.29
CA SER A 39 18.22 -12.46 -2.14
C SER A 39 17.75 -11.77 -0.85
N LEU A 40 16.46 -11.43 -0.76
CA LEU A 40 15.87 -10.82 0.42
C LEU A 40 15.61 -11.86 1.51
N SER A 41 15.81 -11.45 2.75
CA SER A 41 15.28 -12.21 3.88
C SER A 41 13.75 -12.21 3.82
N ARG A 42 13.11 -13.26 4.36
CA ARG A 42 11.64 -13.35 4.44
C ARG A 42 11.02 -12.10 5.09
N HIS A 43 11.62 -11.63 6.19
CA HIS A 43 11.17 -10.43 6.90
C HIS A 43 11.22 -9.18 6.03
N ALA A 44 12.26 -9.03 5.21
CA ALA A 44 12.38 -7.88 4.32
C ALA A 44 11.34 -7.96 3.18
N ALA A 45 11.08 -9.15 2.63
CA ALA A 45 10.05 -9.35 1.61
C ALA A 45 8.65 -9.00 2.14
N TYR A 46 8.27 -9.50 3.33
CA TYR A 46 7.00 -9.13 3.98
C TYR A 46 6.90 -7.63 4.22
N SER A 47 7.91 -7.03 4.86
CA SER A 47 7.91 -5.59 5.16
C SER A 47 7.72 -4.74 3.90
N ILE A 48 8.44 -5.05 2.82
CA ILE A 48 8.31 -4.33 1.56
C ILE A 48 6.92 -4.54 0.96
N GLY A 49 6.42 -5.78 0.94
CA GLY A 49 5.08 -6.09 0.46
C GLY A 49 3.99 -5.33 1.23
N PHE A 50 4.07 -5.31 2.56
CA PHE A 50 3.20 -4.52 3.42
C PHE A 50 3.20 -3.04 3.03
N PHE A 51 4.38 -2.42 2.97
CA PHE A 51 4.51 -1.00 2.64
C PHE A 51 4.00 -0.69 1.23
N LEU A 52 4.21 -1.58 0.26
CA LEU A 52 3.66 -1.42 -1.09
C LEU A 52 2.14 -1.50 -1.08
N CYS A 53 1.56 -2.57 -0.52
CA CYS A 53 0.10 -2.73 -0.42
C CYS A 53 -0.55 -1.54 0.32
N TRP A 54 0.04 -1.12 1.43
CA TRP A 54 -0.42 0.04 2.19
C TRP A 54 -0.30 1.35 1.41
N ALA A 55 0.82 1.59 0.73
CA ALA A 55 1.02 2.79 -0.08
C ALA A 55 0.02 2.88 -1.23
N PHE A 56 -0.27 1.77 -1.93
CA PHE A 56 -1.29 1.73 -2.97
C PHE A 56 -2.68 2.02 -2.43
N ALA A 57 -3.07 1.40 -1.30
CA ALA A 57 -4.35 1.67 -0.66
C ALA A 57 -4.44 3.15 -0.20
N ALA A 58 -3.37 3.68 0.40
CA ALA A 58 -3.32 5.08 0.83
C ALA A 58 -3.40 6.05 -0.35
N ALA A 59 -2.72 5.75 -1.46
CA ALA A 59 -2.76 6.54 -2.68
C ALA A 59 -4.17 6.54 -3.29
N SER A 60 -4.85 5.39 -3.33
CA SER A 60 -6.24 5.30 -3.78
C SER A 60 -7.15 6.19 -2.93
N SER A 61 -7.10 6.07 -1.59
CA SER A 61 -7.90 6.91 -0.70
C SER A 61 -7.56 8.40 -0.82
N ALA A 62 -6.28 8.74 -0.97
CA ALA A 62 -5.84 10.12 -1.18
C ALA A 62 -6.38 10.69 -2.50
N LEU A 63 -6.36 9.90 -3.57
CA LEU A 63 -6.92 10.28 -4.86
C LEU A 63 -8.44 10.48 -4.77
N THR A 64 -9.16 9.58 -4.10
CA THR A 64 -10.60 9.78 -3.84
C THR A 64 -10.87 11.08 -3.08
N CYS A 65 -10.13 11.34 -2.00
CA CYS A 65 -10.26 12.60 -1.25
C CYS A 65 -9.89 13.83 -2.08
N TYR A 66 -8.93 13.72 -3.00
CA TYR A 66 -8.55 14.80 -3.91
C TYR A 66 -9.67 15.10 -4.90
N LEU A 67 -10.25 14.06 -5.52
CA LEU A 67 -11.35 14.20 -6.49
C LEU A 67 -12.66 14.69 -5.85
N GLN A 68 -12.87 14.45 -4.56
CA GLN A 68 -14.02 14.95 -3.80
C GLN A 68 -13.92 16.44 -3.40
N ARG A 69 -12.79 17.11 -3.69
CA ARG A 69 -12.64 18.54 -3.37
C ARG A 69 -13.58 19.40 -4.21
N ASN A 70 -14.20 20.39 -3.59
CA ASN A 70 -15.07 21.34 -4.29
C ASN A 70 -14.24 22.34 -5.12
N ALA A 71 -14.84 22.94 -6.16
CA ALA A 71 -14.16 23.92 -7.03
C ALA A 71 -13.48 25.07 -6.27
N ARG A 72 -14.05 25.49 -5.14
CA ARG A 72 -13.47 26.52 -4.27
C ARG A 72 -12.19 26.06 -3.54
N GLU A 73 -12.05 24.77 -3.21
CA GLU A 73 -10.84 24.23 -2.58
C GLU A 73 -9.72 23.95 -3.60
N VAL A 74 -10.06 23.83 -4.89
CA VAL A 74 -9.10 23.62 -5.98
C VAL A 74 -8.56 24.94 -6.53
N ASN A 75 -9.39 25.99 -6.57
CA ASN A 75 -9.03 27.31 -7.12
C ASN A 75 -8.40 28.27 -6.09
N GLN A 76 -7.99 27.77 -4.92
CA GLN A 76 -7.22 28.51 -3.91
C GLN A 76 -5.73 28.20 -4.04
#